data_AF-A0A0C9XTI0-F1
#
_entry.id   AF-A0A0C9XTI0-F1
#
_cell.length_a   1.000
_cell.length_b   1.000
_cell.length_c   1.000
_cell.angle_alpha   90.00
_cell.angle_beta   90.00
_cell.angle_gamma   90.00
#
_symmetry.space_group_name_H-M   'P 1'
#
loop_
_entity.id
_entity.type
_entity.pdbx_description
1 polymer ?
#
loop_
_entity_poly.entity_id
_entity_poly.type
_entity_poly.pdbx_seq_one_letter_code
_entity_poly.pdbx_strand_id
1 'polypeptide(L)'
;YMLKDESNILYCKANALYWAKALLQMTYRFIDHSLDAAKLPPPYEIPHLHFMDASLLFTYLEVPLATMERAGQLVKPSRIVNVTYLIEEFIPVSSGDEFVKYIHNGDATPCFLLDEKAEGIVDFLAFTQHVQYIKTGSQVYISDYQGMC
;
A
#
# COMPACT_ATOMS: atom_id res chain seq x y z
N TYR A 1 5.03 18.62 19.90
CA TYR A 1 5.50 18.81 18.51
C TYR A 1 5.70 17.46 17.82
N MET A 2 6.45 16.51 18.38
CA MET A 2 6.73 15.18 17.78
C MET A 2 5.51 14.32 17.33
N LEU A 3 4.45 14.20 18.15
CA LEU A 3 3.28 13.36 17.82
C LEU A 3 2.55 13.79 16.53
N LYS A 4 2.53 15.10 16.23
CA LYS A 4 1.88 15.63 15.04
C LYS A 4 2.67 15.26 13.78
N ASP A 5 4.00 15.24 13.89
CA ASP A 5 4.90 14.90 12.80
C ASP A 5 4.85 13.38 12.50
N GLU A 6 4.83 12.53 13.53
CA GLU A 6 4.63 11.08 13.37
C GLU A 6 3.27 10.74 12.75
N SER A 7 2.21 11.42 13.19
CA SER A 7 0.87 11.24 12.63
C SER A 7 0.85 11.57 11.13
N ASN A 8 1.48 12.69 10.73
CA ASN A 8 1.56 13.10 9.32
C ASN A 8 2.31 12.07 8.47
N ILE A 9 3.38 11.45 8.99
CA ILE A 9 4.11 10.38 8.29
C ILE A 9 3.18 9.19 8.03
N LEU A 10 2.41 8.77 9.04
CA LEU A 10 1.47 7.65 8.89
C LEU A 10 0.33 7.97 7.90
N TYR A 11 -0.17 9.20 7.90
CA TYR A 11 -1.12 9.66 6.86
C TYR A 11 -0.52 9.58 5.46
N CYS A 12 0.73 10.03 5.27
CA CYS A 12 1.42 9.93 3.99
C CYS A 12 1.58 8.48 3.54
N LYS A 13 1.96 7.56 4.46
CA LYS A 13 2.08 6.13 4.16
C LYS A 13 0.74 5.49 3.78
N ALA A 14 -0.31 5.77 4.55
CA ALA A 14 -1.66 5.28 4.24
C ALA A 14 -2.15 5.80 2.88
N ASN A 15 -1.91 7.08 2.57
CA ASN A 15 -2.22 7.65 1.26
C ASN A 15 -1.40 7.01 0.14
N ALA A 16 -0.12 6.71 0.36
CA ALA A 16 0.72 6.02 -0.62
C ALA A 16 0.15 4.63 -0.96
N LEU A 17 -0.28 3.86 0.04
CA LEU A 17 -0.92 2.56 -0.17
C LEU A 17 -2.26 2.68 -0.91
N TYR A 18 -3.05 3.71 -0.60
CA TYR A 18 -4.29 4.02 -1.33
C TYR A 18 -4.01 4.30 -2.81
N TRP A 19 -3.02 5.15 -3.11
CA TRP A 19 -2.61 5.43 -4.47
C TRP A 19 -2.03 4.22 -5.18
N ALA A 20 -1.26 3.38 -4.49
CA ALA A 20 -0.72 2.13 -5.04
C ALA A 20 -1.85 1.21 -5.52
N LYS A 21 -2.92 1.06 -4.72
CA LYS A 21 -4.13 0.32 -5.13
C LYS A 21 -4.81 0.93 -6.35
N ALA A 22 -5.01 2.24 -6.35
CA ALA A 22 -5.67 2.94 -7.46
C ALA A 22 -4.88 2.81 -8.77
N LEU A 23 -3.55 2.94 -8.70
CA LEU A 23 -2.66 2.79 -9.85
C LEU A 23 -2.64 1.35 -10.38
N LEU A 24 -2.63 0.35 -9.50
CA LEU A 24 -2.72 -1.05 -9.93
C LEU A 24 -4.09 -1.38 -10.55
N GLN A 25 -5.19 -0.88 -9.97
CA GLN A 25 -6.52 -1.01 -10.57
C GLN A 25 -6.62 -0.34 -11.94
N MET A 26 -5.97 0.82 -12.12
CA MET A 26 -5.87 1.49 -13.41
C MET A 26 -5.11 0.62 -14.44
N THR A 27 -4.03 -0.05 -14.02
CA THR A 27 -3.33 -1.03 -14.86
C THR A 27 -4.23 -2.19 -15.26
N TYR A 28 -4.98 -2.80 -14.34
CA TYR A 28 -5.91 -3.89 -14.70
C TYR A 28 -6.98 -3.44 -15.67
N ARG A 29 -7.59 -2.27 -15.46
CA ARG A 29 -8.55 -1.71 -16.43
C ARG A 29 -7.95 -1.53 -17.81
N PHE A 30 -6.67 -1.16 -17.90
CA PHE A 30 -5.96 -1.08 -19.17
C PHE A 30 -5.77 -2.45 -19.83
N ILE A 31 -5.43 -3.47 -19.03
CA ILE A 31 -5.33 -4.86 -19.49
C ILE A 31 -6.69 -5.33 -20.02
N ASP A 32 -7.76 -5.20 -19.24
CA ASP A 32 -9.12 -5.63 -19.60
C ASP A 32 -9.54 -5.01 -20.93
N HIS A 33 -9.36 -3.69 -21.09
CA HIS A 33 -9.66 -3.00 -22.35
C HIS A 33 -8.87 -3.53 -23.55
N SER A 34 -7.62 -3.95 -23.31
CA SER A 34 -6.75 -4.50 -24.35
C SER A 34 -7.16 -5.92 -24.72
N LEU A 35 -7.62 -6.72 -23.74
CA LEU A 35 -8.14 -8.06 -23.94
C LEU A 35 -9.48 -8.04 -24.68
N ASP A 36 -10.38 -7.12 -24.34
CA ASP A 36 -11.67 -6.94 -25.02
C ASP A 36 -11.48 -6.59 -26.52
N ALA A 37 -10.41 -5.87 -26.83
CA ALA A 37 -10.05 -5.51 -28.20
C ALA A 37 -9.28 -6.62 -28.94
N ALA A 38 -8.78 -7.64 -28.23
CA ALA A 38 -7.96 -8.70 -28.79
C ALA A 38 -8.82 -9.75 -29.52
N LYS A 39 -8.33 -10.23 -30.66
CA LYS A 39 -9.01 -11.29 -31.44
C LYS A 39 -8.77 -12.69 -30.88
N LEU A 40 -7.73 -12.85 -30.09
CA LEU A 40 -7.27 -14.11 -29.52
C LEU A 40 -7.01 -13.91 -28.03
N PRO A 41 -7.23 -14.94 -27.21
CA PRO A 41 -6.88 -14.90 -25.79
C PRO A 41 -5.35 -14.75 -25.63
N PRO A 42 -4.88 -14.24 -24.46
CA PRO A 42 -3.46 -14.15 -24.19
C PRO A 42 -2.83 -15.55 -24.16
N PRO A 43 -1.60 -15.72 -24.66
CA PRO A 43 -0.94 -17.03 -24.71
C PRO A 43 -0.42 -17.51 -23.35
N TYR A 44 -0.56 -16.68 -22.31
CA TYR A 44 -0.15 -16.95 -20.93
C TYR A 44 -1.19 -16.40 -19.95
N GLU A 45 -1.15 -16.92 -18.73
CA GLU A 45 -1.98 -16.40 -17.63
C GLU A 45 -1.44 -15.06 -17.14
N ILE A 46 -2.31 -14.07 -16.98
CA ILE A 46 -1.94 -12.75 -16.47
C ILE A 46 -2.01 -12.81 -14.93
N PRO A 47 -0.93 -12.45 -14.21
CA PRO A 47 -0.96 -12.43 -12.76
C PRO A 47 -2.03 -11.50 -12.19
N HIS A 48 -2.72 -11.95 -11.14
CA HIS A 48 -3.72 -11.18 -10.41
C HIS A 48 -3.23 -10.87 -9.00
N LEU A 49 -2.42 -9.84 -8.90
CA LEU A 49 -1.85 -9.29 -7.67
C LEU A 49 -2.72 -8.17 -7.08
N HIS A 50 -2.62 -7.96 -5.77
CA HIS A 50 -3.22 -6.83 -5.07
C HIS A 50 -2.28 -6.32 -3.97
N PHE A 51 -2.48 -5.06 -3.55
CA PHE A 51 -1.85 -4.54 -2.33
C PHE A 51 -2.73 -4.86 -1.12
N MET A 52 -2.10 -5.17 0.02
CA MET A 52 -2.78 -5.49 1.27
C MET A 52 -3.70 -4.36 1.73
N ASP A 53 -4.78 -4.69 2.43
CA ASP A 53 -5.57 -3.71 3.17
C ASP A 53 -4.77 -3.06 4.29
N ALA A 54 -4.92 -1.75 4.43
CA ALA A 54 -4.22 -0.95 5.42
C ALA A 54 -5.13 0.10 6.02
N SER A 55 -4.93 0.42 7.30
CA SER A 55 -5.77 1.37 8.04
C SER A 55 -4.98 2.09 9.12
N LEU A 56 -5.46 3.28 9.49
CA LEU A 56 -4.94 4.02 10.64
C LEU A 56 -5.74 3.66 11.88
N LEU A 57 -5.05 3.17 12.91
CA LEU A 57 -5.61 2.89 14.22
C LEU A 57 -5.22 4.00 15.20
N PHE A 58 -6.22 4.62 15.82
CA PHE A 58 -6.02 5.67 16.82
C PHE A 58 -6.31 5.14 18.21
N THR A 59 -5.32 5.22 19.09
CA THR A 59 -5.49 4.96 20.52
C THR A 59 -5.68 6.27 21.27
N TYR A 60 -6.61 6.30 22.22
CA TYR A 60 -6.96 7.50 22.97
C TYR A 60 -6.63 7.32 24.44
N LEU A 61 -6.07 8.36 25.07
CA LEU A 61 -5.95 8.45 26.51
C LEU A 61 -7.07 9.36 27.04
N GLU A 62 -7.75 8.91 28.09
CA GLU A 62 -8.63 9.79 28.85
C GLU A 62 -7.78 10.66 29.76
N VAL A 63 -7.87 11.98 29.57
CA VAL A 63 -7.20 12.93 30.45
C VAL A 63 -8.14 13.21 31.62
N PRO A 64 -7.78 12.82 32.86
CA PRO A 64 -8.60 13.14 34.02
C PRO A 64 -8.69 14.66 34.16
N LEU A 65 -9.87 15.17 34.53
CA LEU A 65 -10.02 16.57 34.89
C LEU A 65 -9.04 16.89 36.02
N ALA A 66 -8.10 17.80 35.80
CA ALA A 66 -7.49 18.49 36.92
C ALA A 66 -8.62 19.24 37.63
N THR A 67 -8.88 18.91 38.89
CA THR A 67 -9.90 19.54 39.73
C THR A 67 -9.61 21.03 39.88
N MET A 68 -10.00 21.84 38.91
CA MET A 68 -10.16 23.27 39.07
C MET A 68 -11.64 23.52 39.34
N GLU A 69 -11.98 23.46 40.62
CA GLU A 69 -13.21 24.03 41.16
C GLU A 69 -13.20 25.54 40.92
N ARG A 70 -13.64 25.99 39.75
CA ARG A 70 -14.16 27.35 39.59
C ARG A 70 -15.25 27.38 38.53
N ALA A 71 -16.45 27.73 39.00
CA ALA A 71 -17.63 28.13 38.24
C ALA A 71 -18.30 27.02 37.40
N GLY A 72 -18.97 26.07 38.07
CA GLY A 72 -20.29 25.54 37.68
C GLY A 72 -20.47 24.88 36.31
N GLN A 73 -19.42 24.70 35.53
CA GLN A 73 -19.49 24.10 34.19
C GLN A 73 -18.90 22.70 34.24
N LEU A 74 -19.74 21.70 33.99
CA LEU A 74 -19.34 20.30 33.85
C LEU A 74 -18.46 20.16 32.60
N VAL A 75 -17.15 20.32 32.75
CA VAL A 75 -16.20 20.11 31.65
C VAL A 75 -16.13 18.61 31.40
N LYS A 76 -16.56 18.18 30.21
CA LYS A 76 -16.51 16.76 29.82
C LYS A 76 -15.05 16.31 29.73
N PRO A 77 -14.72 15.06 30.12
CA PRO A 77 -13.38 14.52 29.95
C PRO A 77 -12.94 14.66 28.48
N SER A 78 -11.75 15.24 28.28
CA SER A 78 -11.17 15.41 26.95
C SER A 78 -10.41 14.14 26.58
N ARG A 79 -10.71 13.60 25.39
CA ARG A 79 -9.94 12.50 24.80
C ARG A 79 -8.84 13.06 23.94
N ILE A 80 -7.60 12.67 24.20
CA ILE A 80 -6.45 13.03 23.38
C ILE A 80 -5.95 11.76 22.69
N VAL A 81 -5.65 11.86 21.39
CA VAL A 81 -4.97 10.77 20.67
C VAL A 81 -3.61 10.56 21.33
N ASN A 82 -3.39 9.36 21.84
CA ASN A 82 -2.15 8.96 22.49
C ASN A 82 -1.13 8.49 21.45
N VAL A 83 -1.51 7.47 20.66
CA VAL A 83 -0.67 6.87 19.64
C VAL A 83 -1.50 6.54 18.40
N THR A 84 -0.90 6.74 17.23
CA THR A 84 -1.45 6.32 15.93
C THR A 84 -0.60 5.19 15.38
N TYR A 85 -1.23 4.16 14.82
CA TYR A 85 -0.57 3.04 14.16
C TYR A 85 -1.06 2.92 12.72
N LEU A 86 -0.17 2.51 11.81
CA LEU A 86 -0.58 1.94 10.52
C LEU A 86 -0.66 0.43 10.71
N ILE A 87 -1.84 -0.13 10.48
CA ILE A 87 -2.08 -1.57 10.52
C ILE A 87 -2.30 -2.05 9.09
N GLU A 88 -1.77 -3.23 8.78
CA GLU A 88 -1.86 -3.87 7.48
C GLU A 88 -2.43 -5.28 7.65
N GLU A 89 -3.11 -5.77 6.62
CA GLU A 89 -3.60 -7.14 6.55
C GLU A 89 -2.41 -8.12 6.64
N PHE A 90 -2.60 -9.17 7.44
CA PHE A 90 -1.57 -10.16 7.70
C PHE A 90 -1.54 -11.22 6.59
N ILE A 91 -0.36 -11.45 6.01
CA ILE A 91 -0.16 -12.53 5.03
C ILE A 91 0.24 -13.81 5.79
N PRO A 92 -0.60 -14.86 5.81
CA PRO A 92 -0.27 -16.11 6.49
C PRO A 92 0.83 -16.86 5.72
N VAL A 93 1.98 -17.06 6.36
CA VAL A 93 3.13 -17.75 5.76
C VAL A 93 2.99 -19.26 5.95
N SER A 94 2.97 -20.00 4.85
CA SER A 94 3.14 -21.47 4.88
C SER A 94 4.62 -21.82 4.90
N SER A 95 4.96 -23.02 5.38
CA SER A 95 6.36 -23.47 5.40
C SER A 95 6.93 -23.56 3.97
N GLY A 96 7.82 -22.62 3.63
CA GLY A 96 8.51 -22.57 2.32
C GLY A 96 8.29 -21.28 1.54
N ASP A 97 7.30 -20.47 1.89
CA ASP A 97 7.04 -19.19 1.21
C ASP A 97 7.89 -18.08 1.84
N GLU A 98 8.64 -17.35 1.01
CA GLU A 98 9.46 -16.22 1.44
C GLU A 98 8.82 -14.88 1.02
N PHE A 99 8.90 -13.89 1.91
CA PHE A 99 8.55 -12.52 1.55
C PHE A 99 9.70 -11.93 0.74
N VAL A 100 9.47 -11.73 -0.55
CA VAL A 100 10.52 -11.32 -1.49
C VAL A 100 10.32 -9.88 -1.95
N LYS A 101 11.44 -9.24 -2.28
CA LYS A 101 11.46 -7.94 -2.95
C LYS A 101 11.64 -8.18 -4.44
N TYR A 102 10.64 -7.82 -5.23
CA TYR A 102 10.62 -8.05 -6.67
C TYR A 102 11.35 -6.95 -7.45
N ILE A 103 11.14 -5.68 -7.07
CA ILE A 103 11.74 -4.52 -7.74
C ILE A 103 12.23 -3.51 -6.69
N HIS A 104 13.44 -2.99 -6.86
CA HIS A 104 14.02 -2.02 -5.93
C HIS A 104 13.47 -0.60 -6.14
N ASN A 105 13.51 0.25 -5.11
CA ASN A 105 13.11 1.66 -5.23
C ASN A 105 14.18 2.54 -5.91
N GLY A 106 15.44 2.12 -5.86
CA GLY A 106 16.59 2.79 -6.46
C GLY A 106 16.99 2.27 -7.85
N ASP A 107 16.40 1.17 -8.29
CA ASP A 107 16.67 0.54 -9.58
C ASP A 107 15.40 -0.15 -10.08
N ALA A 108 14.99 0.16 -11.31
CA ALA A 108 13.84 -0.47 -11.96
C ALA A 108 14.16 -1.89 -12.45
N THR A 109 15.42 -2.32 -12.36
CA THR A 109 15.85 -3.68 -12.67
C THR A 109 15.27 -4.64 -11.63
N PRO A 110 14.61 -5.72 -12.07
CA PRO A 110 14.15 -6.76 -11.17
C PRO A 110 15.25 -7.39 -10.33
N CYS A 111 14.90 -7.85 -9.14
CA CYS A 111 15.83 -8.59 -8.29
C CYS A 111 16.09 -9.99 -8.90
N PHE A 112 17.37 -10.34 -9.06
CA PHE A 112 17.82 -11.63 -9.59
C PHE A 112 17.66 -12.75 -8.55
N LEU A 113 17.58 -14.01 -9.00
CA LEU A 113 17.46 -15.26 -8.20
C LEU A 113 16.06 -15.60 -7.67
N LEU A 114 15.03 -15.16 -8.39
CA LEU A 114 13.66 -15.57 -8.12
C LEU A 114 13.37 -16.93 -8.78
N ASP A 115 12.47 -17.72 -8.19
CA ASP A 115 11.99 -18.95 -8.83
C ASP A 115 11.15 -18.63 -10.09
N GLU A 116 10.85 -19.65 -10.90
CA GLU A 116 10.12 -19.48 -12.17
C GLU A 116 8.75 -18.78 -11.98
N LYS A 117 8.10 -19.00 -10.83
CA LYS A 117 6.83 -18.35 -10.49
C LYS A 117 7.04 -16.85 -10.24
N ALA A 118 8.08 -16.50 -9.50
CA ALA A 118 8.43 -15.13 -9.17
C ALA A 118 9.04 -14.36 -10.35
N GLU A 119 9.67 -15.02 -11.34
CA GLU A 119 10.08 -14.39 -12.61
C GLU A 119 8.86 -13.86 -13.40
N GLY A 120 7.80 -14.66 -13.54
CA GLY A 120 6.57 -14.21 -14.22
C GLY A 120 5.87 -13.04 -13.50
N ILE A 121 5.91 -13.03 -12.17
CA ILE A 121 5.42 -11.90 -11.36
C ILE A 121 6.28 -10.65 -11.60
N VAL A 122 7.60 -10.79 -11.63
CA VAL A 122 8.53 -9.69 -11.90
C VAL A 122 8.23 -9.00 -13.23
N ASP A 123 8.08 -9.78 -14.31
CA ASP A 123 7.83 -9.22 -15.65
C ASP A 123 6.49 -8.48 -15.68
N PHE A 124 5.48 -9.05 -15.03
CA PHE A 124 4.19 -8.39 -14.86
C PHE A 124 4.31 -7.08 -14.07
N LEU A 125 5.06 -7.07 -12.97
CA LEU A 125 5.27 -5.88 -12.14
C LEU A 125 6.01 -4.78 -12.93
N ALA A 126 7.05 -5.11 -13.68
CA ALA A 126 7.75 -4.17 -14.57
C ALA A 126 6.80 -3.62 -15.65
N PHE A 127 5.95 -4.46 -16.23
CA PHE A 127 4.89 -4.03 -17.13
C PHE A 127 3.93 -3.04 -16.44
N THR A 128 3.53 -3.30 -15.18
CA THR A 128 2.64 -2.38 -14.46
C THR A 128 3.27 -1.00 -14.27
N GLN A 129 4.57 -0.92 -13.96
CA GLN A 129 5.30 0.34 -13.85
C GLN A 129 5.27 1.12 -15.16
N HIS A 130 5.51 0.42 -16.28
CA HIS A 130 5.49 1.02 -17.60
C HIS A 130 4.10 1.60 -17.94
N VAL A 131 3.03 0.83 -17.72
CA VAL A 131 1.66 1.28 -17.97
C VAL A 131 1.32 2.50 -17.10
N GLN A 132 1.62 2.45 -15.81
CA GLN A 132 1.34 3.55 -14.89
C GLN A 132 2.07 4.84 -15.30
N TYR A 133 3.36 4.73 -15.64
CA TYR A 133 4.16 5.88 -16.06
C TYR A 133 3.57 6.51 -17.33
N ILE A 134 3.22 5.71 -18.34
CA ILE A 134 2.63 6.24 -19.58
C ILE A 134 1.23 6.83 -19.32
N LYS A 135 0.37 6.12 -18.59
CA LYS A 135 -1.02 6.54 -18.36
C LYS A 135 -1.16 7.77 -17.47
N THR A 136 -0.16 8.03 -16.62
CA THR A 136 -0.11 9.24 -15.79
C THR A 136 0.59 10.42 -16.47
N GLY A 137 1.00 10.27 -17.74
CA GLY A 137 1.74 11.31 -18.47
C GLY A 137 3.14 11.52 -17.90
N SER A 138 3.82 10.43 -17.55
CA SER A 138 5.19 10.41 -17.02
C SER A 138 5.34 11.03 -15.63
N GLN A 139 4.27 11.06 -14.82
CA GLN A 139 4.29 11.70 -13.51
C GLN A 139 4.56 10.73 -12.37
N VAL A 140 3.93 9.56 -12.39
CA VAL A 140 3.99 8.61 -11.28
C VAL A 140 3.94 7.16 -11.76
N TYR A 141 4.63 6.30 -11.02
CA TYR A 141 4.51 4.85 -11.07
C TYR A 141 4.84 4.29 -9.70
N ILE A 142 4.46 3.05 -9.42
CA ILE A 142 4.77 2.37 -8.16
C ILE A 142 6.15 1.70 -8.28
N SER A 143 7.01 1.91 -7.30
CA SER A 143 8.27 1.16 -7.14
C SER A 143 8.21 0.31 -5.89
N ASP A 144 9.34 -0.34 -5.56
CA ASP A 144 9.50 -1.05 -4.28
C ASP A 144 8.51 -2.21 -4.10
N TYR A 145 8.21 -2.92 -5.19
CA TYR A 145 7.31 -4.06 -5.14
C TYR A 145 7.92 -5.18 -4.31
N GLN A 146 7.18 -5.63 -3.31
CA GLN A 146 7.55 -6.68 -2.39
C GLN A 146 6.28 -7.38 -1.90
N GLY A 147 6.39 -8.68 -1.62
CA GLY A 147 5.23 -9.48 -1.27
C GLY A 147 5.55 -10.97 -1.30
N MET A 148 4.50 -11.77 -1.42
CA MET A 148 4.58 -13.22 -1.53
C MET A 148 3.96 -13.67 -2.85
N CYS A 149 4.48 -14.79 -3.36
CA CYS A 149 4.19 -15.36 -4.68
C CYS A 149 3.00 -16.31 -4.62
#